data_AF-B9XK97-F1
#
_entry.id   AF-B9XK97-F1
#
_cell.length_a   1.000
_cell.length_b   1.000
_cell.length_c   1.000
_cell.angle_alpha   90.00
_cell.angle_beta   90.00
_cell.angle_gamma   90.00
#
_symmetry.space_group_name_H-M   'P 1'
#
loop_
_entity.id
_entity.type
_entity.pdbx_description
1 polymer ?
#
loop_
_entity_poly.entity_id
_entity_poly.type
_entity_poly.pdbx_seq_one_letter_code
_entity_poly.pdbx_strand_id
1 'polypeptide(L)'
;MNIPTIFGLQLQRHLSVCLLAMTALVGASTGCKTSKVAASQQSAAAPTSAKTVTPATNLDPSKPESRRFLYTPKPYPVDERGFSTVDKALAKYYAREQLVQDDEEGALNPYVMAVISGYPLDGSMPYHCSWKVREYDIYNGVTQDMWYKGMVVAKAYPDGSRCSYCCGFTFEVFNRAMKLRNIQKGLDPDDFNGMTFGDLFNALQFWYIEGKGDCERRAIESYGLGYGISVDDLEKVRPGDFLSYDTTAPGGPCCHIHWLAA
;
A
#
# COMPACT_ATOMS: atom_id res chain seq x y z
N MET A 1 -36.90 -54.94 -30.62
CA MET A 1 -38.24 -54.77 -30.01
C MET A 1 -38.25 -53.37 -29.40
N ASN A 2 -38.69 -52.38 -30.15
CA ASN A 2 -40.08 -51.88 -30.27
C ASN A 2 -40.36 -50.72 -29.29
N ILE A 3 -40.47 -49.54 -29.91
CA ILE A 3 -41.04 -48.29 -29.38
C ILE A 3 -42.57 -48.44 -29.30
N PRO A 4 -43.27 -47.67 -28.46
CA PRO A 4 -44.03 -46.48 -28.92
C PRO A 4 -43.88 -45.30 -27.93
N THR A 5 -43.61 -44.04 -28.31
CA THR A 5 -44.40 -42.98 -28.99
C THR A 5 -45.88 -42.84 -28.59
N ILE A 6 -46.26 -41.65 -28.08
CA ILE A 6 -47.45 -40.81 -28.37
C ILE A 6 -47.34 -39.55 -27.47
N PHE A 7 -47.03 -38.35 -27.97
CA PHE A 7 -47.77 -37.36 -28.78
C PHE A 7 -48.66 -36.37 -27.99
N GLY A 8 -48.49 -35.07 -28.26
CA GLY A 8 -49.52 -34.02 -28.05
C GLY A 8 -49.01 -32.68 -27.51
N LEU A 9 -48.42 -31.82 -28.36
CA LEU A 9 -48.97 -30.53 -28.82
C LEU A 9 -49.30 -29.47 -27.74
N GLN A 10 -48.54 -28.37 -27.72
CA GLN A 10 -49.11 -27.10 -28.22
C GLN A 10 -48.03 -26.10 -28.65
N LEU A 11 -48.22 -25.64 -29.89
CA LEU A 11 -47.46 -24.65 -30.63
C LEU A 11 -48.31 -23.36 -30.62
N GLN A 12 -47.61 -22.21 -30.70
CA GLN A 12 -47.96 -21.04 -31.52
C GLN A 12 -48.55 -19.78 -30.84
N ARG A 13 -47.97 -18.65 -31.29
CA ARG A 13 -48.36 -17.21 -31.24
C ARG A 13 -47.58 -16.41 -30.18
N HIS A 14 -46.71 -15.44 -30.51
CA HIS A 14 -46.84 -14.40 -31.53
C HIS A 14 -45.50 -13.97 -32.16
N LEU A 15 -45.55 -13.68 -33.46
CA LEU A 15 -44.52 -13.06 -34.29
C LEU A 15 -45.07 -11.72 -34.83
N SER A 16 -44.14 -10.77 -35.06
CA SER A 16 -44.17 -9.65 -36.02
C SER A 16 -45.02 -8.40 -35.77
N VAL A 17 -44.37 -7.22 -35.84
CA VAL A 17 -44.42 -6.20 -36.94
C VAL A 17 -43.19 -5.27 -36.77
N CYS A 18 -42.12 -5.38 -37.60
CA CYS A 18 -41.75 -4.61 -38.82
C CYS A 18 -41.41 -3.11 -38.62
N LEU A 19 -40.16 -2.66 -38.87
CA LEU A 19 -39.59 -2.05 -40.12
C LEU A 19 -40.22 -0.66 -40.43
N LEU A 20 -39.57 0.45 -40.77
CA LEU A 20 -38.37 0.88 -41.51
C LEU A 20 -38.16 2.40 -41.16
N ALA A 21 -37.03 3.08 -41.34
CA ALA A 21 -36.51 3.52 -42.64
C ALA A 21 -35.18 4.30 -42.51
N MET A 22 -34.37 4.21 -43.56
CA MET A 22 -33.12 4.93 -43.81
C MET A 22 -33.35 6.42 -44.11
N THR A 23 -32.31 7.25 -43.93
CA THR A 23 -31.65 8.01 -45.04
C THR A 23 -30.43 8.80 -44.54
N ALA A 24 -29.41 8.83 -45.39
CA ALA A 24 -28.10 9.45 -45.20
C ALA A 24 -28.10 10.97 -45.40
N LEU A 25 -27.10 11.67 -44.84
CA LEU A 25 -26.53 12.87 -45.47
C LEU A 25 -25.03 13.00 -45.16
N VAL A 26 -24.25 13.07 -46.23
CA VAL A 26 -22.83 13.42 -46.31
C VAL A 26 -22.73 14.95 -46.40
N GLY A 27 -21.78 15.57 -45.70
CA GLY A 27 -21.56 17.03 -45.80
C GLY A 27 -20.38 17.59 -44.99
N ALA A 28 -19.20 17.56 -45.61
CA ALA A 28 -18.19 18.63 -45.65
C ALA A 28 -17.75 19.41 -44.38
N SER A 29 -16.47 19.19 -44.04
CA SER A 29 -15.39 20.20 -43.99
C SER A 29 -15.33 21.29 -42.89
N THR A 30 -14.08 21.51 -42.47
CA THR A 30 -13.48 22.70 -41.85
C THR A 30 -13.64 22.92 -40.34
N GLY A 31 -12.50 23.08 -39.67
CA GLY A 31 -12.39 24.01 -38.54
C GLY A 31 -11.64 23.53 -37.31
N CYS A 32 -10.31 23.38 -37.40
CA CYS A 32 -9.45 23.59 -36.23
C CYS A 32 -9.79 24.98 -35.63
N LYS A 33 -10.32 25.01 -34.40
CA LYS A 33 -10.38 26.24 -33.60
C LYS A 33 -9.37 26.13 -32.47
N THR A 34 -8.15 26.51 -32.80
CA THR A 34 -7.17 27.03 -31.85
C THR A 34 -7.80 28.19 -31.06
N SER A 35 -7.88 28.04 -29.74
CA SER A 35 -8.18 29.17 -28.86
C SER A 35 -7.10 30.23 -29.01
N LYS A 36 -7.56 31.42 -29.41
CA LYS A 36 -6.77 32.63 -29.63
C LYS A 36 -6.29 33.13 -28.26
N VAL A 37 -5.06 32.80 -27.89
CA VAL A 37 -4.35 33.48 -26.80
C VAL A 37 -4.05 34.89 -27.28
N ALA A 38 -4.59 35.89 -26.60
CA ALA A 38 -4.27 37.28 -26.82
C ALA A 38 -2.79 37.51 -26.48
N ALA A 39 -1.99 37.81 -27.49
CA ALA A 39 -0.63 38.28 -27.34
C ALA A 39 -0.66 39.73 -26.83
N SER A 40 -0.11 39.96 -25.62
CA SER A 40 0.55 41.23 -25.32
C SER A 40 2.03 41.06 -25.65
N GLN A 41 2.54 41.97 -26.46
CA GLN A 41 3.94 42.08 -26.82
C GLN A 41 4.73 42.57 -25.61
N GLN A 42 5.78 41.85 -25.21
CA GLN A 42 6.92 42.48 -24.56
C GLN A 42 8.22 41.85 -25.05
N SER A 43 9.14 42.74 -25.37
CA SER A 43 10.34 42.57 -26.18
C SER A 43 11.32 41.52 -25.64
N ALA A 44 11.98 40.83 -26.57
CA ALA A 44 13.05 39.87 -26.33
C ALA A 44 14.29 40.54 -25.71
N ALA A 45 14.84 39.90 -24.68
CA ALA A 45 16.21 40.08 -24.20
C ALA A 45 16.86 38.68 -24.03
N ALA A 46 18.14 38.58 -24.40
CA ALA A 46 18.95 37.37 -24.50
C ALA A 46 19.11 36.59 -23.17
N PRO A 47 19.46 35.28 -23.20
CA PRO A 47 19.49 34.44 -22.01
C PRO A 47 20.74 34.71 -21.16
N THR A 48 20.54 35.24 -19.96
CA THR A 48 21.56 35.29 -18.91
C THR A 48 21.55 33.99 -18.12
N SER A 49 22.72 33.36 -18.02
CA SER A 49 22.99 32.14 -17.25
C SER A 49 22.40 32.20 -15.84
N ALA A 50 21.48 31.28 -15.52
CA ALA A 50 20.87 31.16 -14.20
C ALA A 50 21.90 30.64 -13.19
N LYS A 51 22.29 31.51 -12.25
CA LYS A 51 23.10 31.14 -11.09
C LYS A 51 22.31 30.19 -10.20
N THR A 52 22.98 29.12 -9.78
CA THR A 52 22.60 28.21 -8.71
C THR A 52 22.11 28.98 -7.48
N VAL A 53 20.82 28.83 -7.15
CA VAL A 53 20.27 29.31 -5.88
C VAL A 53 20.55 28.23 -4.85
N THR A 54 21.61 28.42 -4.07
CA THR A 54 21.85 27.66 -2.84
C THR A 54 20.73 27.98 -1.85
N PRO A 55 20.05 27.00 -1.24
CA PRO A 55 19.10 27.28 -0.16
C PRO A 55 19.85 27.93 1.00
N ALA A 56 19.43 29.13 1.40
CA ALA A 56 19.97 29.79 2.57
C ALA A 56 19.49 29.07 3.84
N THR A 57 20.38 28.30 4.46
CA THR A 57 20.21 27.79 5.82
C THR A 57 20.36 28.96 6.80
N ASN A 58 19.28 29.70 7.05
CA ASN A 58 19.18 30.54 8.24
C ASN A 58 18.88 29.63 9.43
N LEU A 59 19.92 29.00 9.97
CA LEU A 59 19.86 28.33 11.26
C LEU A 59 20.07 29.40 12.34
N ASP A 60 19.02 29.68 13.10
CA ASP A 60 19.06 30.45 14.33
C ASP A 60 19.79 29.63 15.41
N PRO A 61 21.00 30.01 15.85
CA PRO A 61 21.78 29.24 16.83
C PRO A 61 21.13 29.17 18.22
N SER A 62 20.07 29.96 18.47
CA SER A 62 19.39 30.04 19.76
C SER A 62 18.23 29.07 19.92
N LYS A 63 17.83 28.36 18.84
CA LYS A 63 16.78 27.34 18.89
C LYS A 63 17.40 25.95 18.99
N PRO A 64 17.00 25.11 19.96
CA PRO A 64 17.45 23.71 19.98
C PRO A 64 16.98 23.06 18.69
N GLU A 65 17.94 22.57 17.90
CA GLU A 65 17.67 21.84 16.67
C GLU A 65 16.67 20.71 16.96
N SER A 66 15.62 20.62 16.14
CA SER A 66 14.65 19.54 16.29
C SER A 66 15.39 18.21 16.15
N ARG A 67 15.34 17.37 17.19
CA ARG A 67 16.07 16.10 17.33
C ARG A 67 15.97 15.13 16.13
N ARG A 68 15.05 15.39 15.20
CA ARG A 68 14.81 14.61 13.98
C ARG A 68 15.96 14.70 12.96
N PHE A 69 16.79 15.75 12.97
CA PHE A 69 17.86 15.95 11.96
C PHE A 69 19.26 15.49 12.39
N LEU A 70 19.44 15.04 13.64
CA LEU A 70 20.74 14.60 14.19
C LEU A 70 20.87 13.08 14.29
N TYR A 71 19.97 12.32 13.65
CA TYR A 71 20.00 10.86 13.71
C TYR A 71 20.97 10.31 12.67
N THR A 72 22.15 9.88 13.11
CA THR A 72 23.01 8.96 12.35
C THR A 72 22.46 7.55 12.58
N PRO A 73 21.98 6.86 11.53
CA PRO A 73 21.61 5.46 11.63
C PRO A 73 22.68 4.61 12.28
N LYS A 74 22.35 4.00 13.41
CA LYS A 74 23.16 2.89 13.91
C LYS A 74 22.88 1.67 13.02
N PRO A 75 23.89 0.83 12.73
CA PRO A 75 23.65 -0.51 12.18
C PRO A 75 22.59 -1.20 13.03
N TYR A 76 21.59 -1.76 12.36
CA TYR A 76 20.39 -2.34 12.95
C TYR A 76 20.70 -3.10 14.24
N PRO A 77 20.29 -2.59 15.41
CA PRO A 77 20.34 -3.38 16.61
C PRO A 77 19.28 -4.47 16.44
N VAL A 78 19.73 -5.65 16.04
CA VAL A 78 19.15 -6.88 16.60
C VAL A 78 19.13 -6.61 18.10
N ASP A 79 17.96 -6.60 18.71
CA ASP A 79 17.86 -6.27 20.13
C ASP A 79 18.88 -7.12 20.93
N GLU A 80 19.27 -6.71 22.15
CA GLU A 80 20.20 -7.50 22.98
C GLU A 80 19.70 -8.95 23.25
N ARG A 81 18.48 -9.30 22.79
CA ARG A 81 17.81 -10.60 22.85
C ARG A 81 17.85 -11.35 21.49
N GLY A 82 18.58 -10.86 20.49
CA GLY A 82 18.73 -11.43 19.15
C GLY A 82 17.60 -11.09 18.19
N PHE A 83 17.49 -11.80 17.06
CA PHE A 83 16.43 -11.61 16.07
C PHE A 83 15.04 -11.57 16.76
N SER A 84 14.12 -10.73 16.27
CA SER A 84 12.72 -10.80 16.72
C SER A 84 12.18 -12.21 16.52
N THR A 85 11.21 -12.64 17.33
CA THR A 85 10.58 -13.96 17.17
C THR A 85 10.15 -14.22 15.73
N VAL A 86 9.66 -13.18 15.06
CA VAL A 86 9.28 -13.18 13.64
C VAL A 86 10.48 -13.35 12.73
N ASP A 87 11.58 -12.60 12.94
CA ASP A 87 12.78 -12.77 12.12
C ASP A 87 13.44 -14.14 12.31
N LYS A 88 13.36 -14.71 13.52
CA LYS A 88 13.79 -16.10 13.77
C LYS A 88 12.95 -17.09 12.97
N ALA A 89 11.63 -16.89 12.93
CA ALA A 89 10.73 -17.71 12.13
C ALA A 89 10.97 -17.53 10.62
N LEU A 90 11.32 -16.33 10.18
CA LEU A 90 11.58 -15.99 8.77
C LEU A 90 13.03 -16.18 8.33
N ALA A 91 13.93 -16.63 9.22
CA ALA A 91 15.38 -16.68 8.95
C ALA A 91 15.71 -17.47 7.68
N LYS A 92 15.08 -18.64 7.48
CA LYS A 92 15.27 -19.48 6.29
C LYS A 92 14.75 -18.82 5.01
N TYR A 93 13.67 -18.04 5.12
CA TYR A 93 13.12 -17.29 4.00
C TYR A 93 14.03 -16.14 3.58
N TYR A 94 14.61 -15.43 4.54
CA TYR A 94 15.59 -14.36 4.28
C TYR A 94 16.93 -14.91 3.76
N ALA A 95 17.35 -16.08 4.24
CA ALA A 95 18.53 -16.79 3.73
C ALA A 95 18.31 -17.44 2.35
N ARG A 96 17.07 -17.37 1.81
CA ARG A 96 16.67 -18.02 0.55
C ARG A 96 16.85 -19.54 0.54
N GLU A 97 16.92 -20.16 1.72
CA GLU A 97 16.88 -21.62 1.89
C GLU A 97 15.45 -22.16 1.68
N GLN A 98 14.46 -21.32 2.02
CA GLN A 98 13.05 -21.56 1.76
C GLN A 98 12.52 -20.42 0.90
N LEU A 99 11.90 -20.75 -0.23
CA LEU A 99 11.33 -19.76 -1.14
C LEU A 99 9.81 -19.72 -0.95
N VAL A 100 9.26 -18.52 -0.90
CA VAL A 100 7.82 -18.29 -1.03
C VAL A 100 7.49 -18.54 -2.50
N GLN A 101 6.46 -19.35 -2.74
CA GLN A 101 5.97 -19.56 -4.10
C GLN A 101 5.13 -18.35 -4.50
N ASP A 102 5.51 -17.70 -5.60
CA ASP A 102 4.69 -16.65 -6.21
C ASP A 102 3.36 -17.26 -6.69
N ASP A 103 2.29 -16.49 -6.60
CA ASP A 103 1.03 -16.83 -7.26
C ASP A 103 1.09 -16.46 -8.76
N GLU A 104 0.05 -16.81 -9.52
CA GLU A 104 -0.01 -16.56 -10.97
C GLU A 104 0.08 -15.08 -11.33
N GLU A 105 -0.32 -14.18 -10.42
CA GLU A 105 -0.29 -12.73 -10.62
C GLU A 105 1.02 -12.09 -10.15
N GLY A 106 1.89 -12.85 -9.47
CA GLY A 106 3.08 -12.33 -8.82
C GLY A 106 2.76 -11.33 -7.70
N ALA A 107 1.61 -11.47 -7.04
CA ALA A 107 1.14 -10.57 -6.01
C ALA A 107 1.96 -10.68 -4.72
N LEU A 108 1.81 -9.70 -3.83
CA LEU A 108 2.50 -9.69 -2.53
C LEU A 108 1.89 -10.71 -1.54
N ASN A 109 0.68 -11.18 -1.82
CA ASN A 109 -0.15 -12.03 -0.96
C ASN A 109 0.59 -13.25 -0.38
N PRO A 110 1.34 -14.07 -1.15
CA PRO A 110 2.07 -15.21 -0.59
C PRO A 110 3.12 -14.80 0.44
N TYR A 111 3.78 -13.65 0.24
CA TYR A 111 4.78 -13.12 1.17
C TYR A 111 4.13 -12.56 2.43
N VAL A 112 2.97 -11.91 2.32
CA VAL A 112 2.17 -11.49 3.48
C VAL A 112 1.81 -12.70 4.34
N MET A 113 1.33 -13.78 3.71
CA MET A 113 0.98 -15.00 4.42
C MET A 113 2.19 -15.65 5.10
N ALA A 114 3.35 -15.70 4.43
CA ALA A 114 4.59 -16.18 5.02
C ALA A 114 4.98 -15.35 6.25
N VAL A 115 4.93 -14.02 6.17
CA VAL A 115 5.24 -13.11 7.28
C VAL A 115 4.28 -13.29 8.44
N ILE A 116 2.96 -13.31 8.20
CA ILE A 116 1.95 -13.50 9.24
C ILE A 116 2.16 -14.82 9.99
N SER A 117 2.51 -15.89 9.27
CA SER A 117 2.77 -17.21 9.88
C SER A 117 3.98 -17.22 10.85
N GLY A 118 4.86 -16.22 10.77
CA GLY A 118 6.01 -16.06 11.65
C GLY A 118 5.69 -15.43 13.01
N TYR A 119 4.47 -14.89 13.20
CA TYR A 119 4.06 -14.30 14.47
C TYR A 119 3.56 -15.38 15.45
N PRO A 120 3.92 -15.28 16.74
CA PRO A 120 3.44 -16.22 17.75
C PRO A 120 1.94 -16.03 18.04
N LEU A 121 1.25 -17.14 18.23
CA LEU A 121 -0.18 -17.18 18.57
C LEU A 121 -0.45 -17.45 20.07
N ASP A 122 0.60 -17.41 20.89
CA ASP A 122 0.58 -17.76 22.32
C ASP A 122 0.22 -16.58 23.24
N GLY A 123 -0.09 -15.41 22.67
CA GLY A 123 -0.39 -14.20 23.43
C GLY A 123 0.83 -13.43 23.94
N SER A 124 2.05 -13.82 23.54
CA SER A 124 3.30 -13.13 23.94
C SER A 124 3.48 -11.72 23.35
N MET A 125 2.65 -11.33 22.37
CA MET A 125 2.64 -10.01 21.76
C MET A 125 1.32 -9.29 22.08
N PRO A 126 1.28 -8.46 23.14
CA PRO A 126 0.04 -7.85 23.60
C PRO A 126 -0.42 -6.72 22.67
N TYR A 127 -1.73 -6.49 22.63
CA TYR A 127 -2.30 -5.31 21.97
C TYR A 127 -2.14 -4.08 22.87
N HIS A 128 -1.57 -3.00 22.35
CA HIS A 128 -1.43 -1.73 23.06
C HIS A 128 -1.71 -0.58 22.11
N CYS A 129 -2.91 -0.03 22.18
CA CYS A 129 -3.33 1.19 21.48
C CYS A 129 -3.78 2.19 22.53
N SER A 130 -3.01 3.24 22.74
CA SER A 130 -3.34 4.30 23.69
C SER A 130 -3.29 5.65 23.00
N TRP A 131 -4.31 6.46 23.28
CA TRP A 131 -4.48 7.80 22.74
C TRP A 131 -3.88 8.87 23.66
N LYS A 132 -2.97 8.47 24.56
CA LYS A 132 -2.24 9.43 25.40
C LYS A 132 -1.42 10.35 24.49
N VAL A 133 -1.56 11.64 24.72
CA VAL A 133 -0.87 12.68 23.95
C VAL A 133 0.63 12.36 23.93
N ARG A 134 1.24 12.34 22.73
CA ARG A 134 2.67 12.08 22.44
C ARG A 134 3.14 10.62 22.49
N GLU A 135 2.26 9.65 22.69
CA GLU A 135 2.70 8.25 22.63
C GLU A 135 3.15 7.84 21.21
N TYR A 136 2.51 8.43 20.19
CA TYR A 136 2.93 8.29 18.80
C TYR A 136 4.36 8.79 18.53
N ASP A 137 4.85 9.76 19.31
CA ASP A 137 6.21 10.28 19.20
C ASP A 137 7.26 9.26 19.66
N ILE A 138 6.87 8.19 20.35
CA ILE A 138 7.78 7.17 20.88
C ILE A 138 7.47 5.76 20.37
N TYR A 139 6.24 5.51 19.90
CA TYR A 139 5.77 4.19 19.50
C TYR A 139 4.73 4.29 18.37
N ASN A 140 4.93 3.51 17.32
CA ASN A 140 4.10 3.51 16.13
C ASN A 140 3.30 2.21 15.97
N GLY A 141 3.07 1.41 17.01
CA GLY A 141 2.20 0.23 16.87
C GLY A 141 2.86 -1.00 16.25
N VAL A 142 4.17 -0.95 16.03
CA VAL A 142 4.97 -2.06 15.48
C VAL A 142 5.65 -2.84 16.61
N THR A 143 5.84 -4.15 16.41
CA THR A 143 6.45 -5.06 17.38
C THR A 143 7.98 -4.96 17.42
N GLN A 144 8.58 -4.40 16.37
CA GLN A 144 10.00 -4.05 16.28
C GLN A 144 10.18 -2.77 15.48
N ASP A 145 11.30 -2.06 15.67
CA ASP A 145 11.63 -0.91 14.84
C ASP A 145 11.65 -1.34 13.36
N MET A 146 10.88 -0.64 12.55
CA MET A 146 10.85 -0.79 11.12
C MET A 146 11.79 0.23 10.52
N TRP A 147 12.67 -0.26 9.67
CA TRP A 147 13.69 0.55 9.04
C TRP A 147 13.56 0.48 7.53
N TYR A 148 13.99 1.54 6.87
CA TYR A 148 13.99 1.64 5.43
C TYR A 148 15.08 2.60 4.98
N LYS A 149 15.95 2.16 4.06
CA LYS A 149 17.12 2.89 3.56
C LYS A 149 17.99 3.42 4.70
N GLY A 150 18.19 2.58 5.71
CA GLY A 150 18.97 2.89 6.91
C GLY A 150 18.28 3.80 7.93
N MET A 151 17.04 4.26 7.73
CA MET A 151 16.36 5.14 8.69
C MET A 151 15.17 4.43 9.33
N VAL A 152 14.88 4.73 10.60
CA VAL A 152 13.71 4.17 11.30
C VAL A 152 12.45 4.87 10.79
N VAL A 153 11.56 4.12 10.15
CA VAL A 153 10.28 4.61 9.62
C VAL A 153 9.14 4.46 10.64
N ALA A 154 9.15 3.40 11.46
CA ALA A 154 8.19 3.18 12.54
C ALA A 154 8.89 2.55 13.75
N LYS A 155 8.53 2.96 14.96
CA LYS A 155 9.20 2.56 16.20
C LYS A 155 8.39 1.59 17.03
N ALA A 156 9.07 0.57 17.55
CA ALA A 156 8.51 -0.31 18.55
C ALA A 156 8.43 0.36 19.92
N TYR A 157 7.64 -0.26 20.79
CA TYR A 157 7.47 0.23 22.14
C TYR A 157 8.78 0.07 22.94
N PRO A 158 9.26 1.12 23.63
CA PRO A 158 10.62 1.15 24.19
C PRO A 158 10.86 0.19 25.36
N ASP A 159 9.82 -0.38 25.97
CA ASP A 159 9.93 -1.33 27.08
C ASP A 159 10.23 -2.78 26.64
N GLY A 160 10.21 -3.04 25.32
CA GLY A 160 10.45 -4.35 24.75
C GLY A 160 9.34 -5.38 25.00
N SER A 161 8.11 -4.92 25.29
CA SER A 161 6.88 -5.71 25.33
C SER A 161 6.51 -6.30 23.98
N ARG A 162 7.05 -5.75 22.88
CA ARG A 162 6.69 -6.08 21.49
C ARG A 162 5.19 -5.93 21.25
N CYS A 163 4.55 -5.01 21.98
CA CYS A 163 3.14 -4.72 21.78
C CYS A 163 2.91 -4.10 20.40
N SER A 164 1.69 -4.27 19.88
CA SER A 164 1.29 -3.69 18.59
C SER A 164 -0.13 -3.14 18.66
N TYR A 165 -0.51 -2.36 17.65
CA TYR A 165 -1.91 -2.05 17.37
C TYR A 165 -2.20 -2.16 15.87
N CYS A 166 -3.47 -2.15 15.51
CA CYS A 166 -3.99 -2.46 14.17
C CYS A 166 -3.17 -1.88 13.00
N CYS A 167 -3.05 -0.55 12.90
CA CYS A 167 -2.30 0.10 11.80
C CYS A 167 -0.81 -0.17 11.82
N GLY A 168 -0.17 -0.21 12.99
CA GLY A 168 1.24 -0.56 13.06
C GLY A 168 1.54 -2.00 12.69
N PHE A 169 0.75 -2.96 13.18
CA PHE A 169 0.92 -4.36 12.85
C PHE A 169 0.76 -4.62 11.34
N THR A 170 -0.30 -4.07 10.73
CA THR A 170 -0.53 -4.25 9.28
C THR A 170 0.57 -3.59 8.44
N PHE A 171 1.04 -2.39 8.81
CA PHE A 171 2.18 -1.75 8.15
C PHE A 171 3.48 -2.56 8.31
N GLU A 172 3.74 -3.11 9.50
CA GLU A 172 4.90 -3.97 9.73
C GLU A 172 4.87 -5.21 8.84
N VAL A 173 3.72 -5.89 8.77
CA VAL A 173 3.53 -7.06 7.90
C VAL A 173 3.76 -6.69 6.43
N PHE A 174 3.18 -5.58 5.96
CA PHE A 174 3.41 -5.06 4.61
C PHE A 174 4.89 -4.82 4.34
N ASN A 175 5.58 -4.09 5.21
CA ASN A 175 6.98 -3.72 5.05
C ASN A 175 7.89 -4.95 5.02
N ARG A 176 7.67 -5.91 5.93
CA ARG A 176 8.39 -7.19 5.96
C ARG A 176 8.14 -8.01 4.69
N ALA A 177 6.88 -8.08 4.21
CA ALA A 177 6.54 -8.83 3.01
C ALA A 177 7.21 -8.23 1.77
N MET A 178 7.23 -6.90 1.64
CA MET A 178 7.93 -6.19 0.56
C MET A 178 9.43 -6.51 0.57
N LYS A 179 10.08 -6.40 1.73
CA LYS A 179 11.49 -6.74 1.90
C LYS A 179 11.77 -8.20 1.56
N LEU A 180 10.93 -9.11 2.05
CA LEU A 180 11.09 -10.55 1.80
C LEU A 180 10.99 -10.87 0.31
N ARG A 181 9.98 -10.34 -0.38
CA ARG A 181 9.85 -10.47 -1.84
C ARG A 181 11.09 -9.96 -2.55
N ASN A 182 11.56 -8.77 -2.20
CA ASN A 182 12.73 -8.18 -2.83
C ASN A 182 13.98 -9.03 -2.63
N ILE A 183 14.22 -9.52 -1.40
CA ILE A 183 15.33 -10.44 -1.09
C ILE A 183 15.27 -11.68 -1.98
N GLN A 184 14.09 -12.32 -2.10
CA GLN A 184 13.95 -13.54 -2.89
C GLN A 184 14.07 -13.30 -4.40
N LYS A 185 13.66 -12.11 -4.88
CA LYS A 185 13.82 -11.67 -6.27
C LYS A 185 15.20 -11.08 -6.58
N GLY A 186 16.11 -11.02 -5.60
CA GLY A 186 17.46 -10.47 -5.78
C GLY A 186 17.49 -8.95 -5.97
N LEU A 187 16.44 -8.26 -5.53
CA LEU A 187 16.34 -6.80 -5.48
C LEU A 187 16.87 -6.27 -4.14
N ASP A 188 17.14 -4.97 -4.07
CA ASP A 188 17.41 -4.30 -2.80
C ASP A 188 16.17 -4.47 -1.88
N PRO A 189 16.33 -4.98 -0.64
CA PRO A 189 15.23 -5.13 0.31
C PRO A 189 14.43 -3.83 0.53
N ASP A 190 15.09 -2.68 0.44
CA ASP A 190 14.50 -1.35 0.63
C ASP A 190 14.16 -0.63 -0.69
N ASP A 191 14.02 -1.36 -1.80
CA ASP A 191 13.49 -0.81 -3.05
C ASP A 191 11.99 -1.06 -3.21
N PHE A 192 11.18 -0.15 -2.66
CA PHE A 192 9.73 -0.18 -2.84
C PHE A 192 9.35 0.70 -4.02
N ASN A 193 9.58 0.22 -5.25
CA ASN A 193 9.26 0.94 -6.48
C ASN A 193 9.94 2.34 -6.55
N GLY A 194 11.21 2.41 -6.15
CA GLY A 194 11.98 3.66 -6.16
C GLY A 194 11.67 4.66 -5.03
N MET A 195 10.72 4.35 -4.12
CA MET A 195 10.34 5.24 -3.02
C MET A 195 11.54 5.68 -2.17
N THR A 196 11.59 6.96 -1.84
CA THR A 196 12.51 7.51 -0.84
C THR A 196 12.03 7.19 0.59
N PHE A 197 12.87 7.47 1.59
CA PHE A 197 12.42 7.40 2.99
C PHE A 197 11.22 8.32 3.24
N GLY A 198 11.23 9.53 2.69
CA GLY A 198 10.12 10.48 2.83
C GLY A 198 8.82 9.95 2.25
N ASP A 199 8.89 9.24 1.11
CA ASP A 199 7.73 8.62 0.49
C ASP A 199 7.14 7.51 1.36
N LEU A 200 7.97 6.61 1.90
CA LEU A 200 7.49 5.54 2.77
C LEU A 200 6.98 6.09 4.11
N PHE A 201 7.63 7.11 4.66
CA PHE A 201 7.15 7.79 5.86
C PHE A 201 5.81 8.47 5.60
N ASN A 202 5.60 9.09 4.43
CA ASN A 202 4.30 9.66 4.07
C ASN A 202 3.25 8.58 3.80
N ALA A 203 3.62 7.45 3.19
CA ALA A 203 2.74 6.28 3.05
C ALA A 203 2.28 5.74 4.42
N LEU A 204 3.17 5.73 5.42
CA LEU A 204 2.83 5.39 6.80
C LEU A 204 1.76 6.33 7.37
N GLN A 205 1.83 7.65 7.14
CA GLN A 205 0.80 8.58 7.62
C GLN A 205 -0.57 8.29 7.00
N PHE A 206 -0.62 7.98 5.70
CA PHE A 206 -1.86 7.55 5.03
C PHE A 206 -2.40 6.24 5.61
N TRP A 207 -1.49 5.28 5.87
CA TRP A 207 -1.81 3.99 6.48
C TRP A 207 -2.36 4.14 7.91
N TYR A 208 -2.02 5.23 8.60
CA TYR A 208 -2.45 5.47 10.00
C TYR A 208 -3.69 6.35 10.09
N ILE A 209 -4.24 6.75 8.94
CA ILE A 209 -5.46 7.57 8.86
C ILE A 209 -5.26 8.89 9.63
N GLU A 210 -4.12 9.55 9.44
CA GLU A 210 -3.84 10.82 10.12
C GLU A 210 -4.71 11.97 9.59
N GLY A 211 -5.09 11.91 8.31
CA GLY A 211 -5.93 12.88 7.62
C GLY A 211 -7.29 12.35 7.20
N LYS A 212 -8.16 13.28 6.79
CA LYS A 212 -9.48 12.94 6.24
C LYS A 212 -9.32 12.25 4.89
N GLY A 213 -9.90 11.06 4.75
CA GLY A 213 -9.81 10.26 3.51
C GLY A 213 -8.45 9.58 3.32
N ASP A 214 -7.65 9.51 4.38
CA ASP A 214 -6.47 8.66 4.41
C ASP A 214 -6.89 7.22 4.67
N CYS A 215 -6.22 6.29 3.99
CA CYS A 215 -6.40 4.86 4.16
C CYS A 215 -5.21 4.13 3.52
N GLU A 216 -5.09 2.84 3.81
CA GLU A 216 -4.09 1.92 3.30
C GLU A 216 -4.18 1.81 1.78
N ARG A 217 -5.39 1.81 1.22
CA ARG A 217 -5.61 1.86 -0.24
C ARG A 217 -4.91 3.08 -0.85
N ARG A 218 -5.10 4.26 -0.25
CA ARG A 218 -4.45 5.49 -0.73
C ARG A 218 -2.93 5.38 -0.64
N ALA A 219 -2.40 4.81 0.43
CA ALA A 219 -0.96 4.55 0.56
C ALA A 219 -0.45 3.63 -0.57
N ILE A 220 -1.15 2.54 -0.84
CA ILE A 220 -0.76 1.55 -1.84
C ILE A 220 -0.84 2.12 -3.26
N GLU A 221 -1.97 2.73 -3.63
CA GLU A 221 -2.22 3.23 -4.98
C GLU A 221 -1.36 4.45 -5.33
N SER A 222 -1.17 5.37 -4.39
CA SER A 222 -0.40 6.62 -4.66
C SER A 222 1.06 6.36 -5.01
N TYR A 223 1.62 5.24 -4.54
CA TYR A 223 3.01 4.87 -4.80
C TYR A 223 3.16 3.68 -5.77
N GLY A 224 2.05 3.24 -6.40
CA GLY A 224 2.07 2.15 -7.36
C GLY A 224 2.48 0.80 -6.75
N LEU A 225 2.12 0.56 -5.48
CA LEU A 225 2.47 -0.65 -4.73
C LEU A 225 1.42 -1.77 -4.91
N GLY A 226 0.27 -1.44 -5.50
CA GLY A 226 -0.86 -2.34 -5.68
C GLY A 226 -2.12 -1.56 -6.06
N TYR A 227 -3.28 -2.19 -5.87
CA TYR A 227 -4.58 -1.61 -6.17
C TYR A 227 -5.60 -1.94 -5.08
N GLY A 228 -6.63 -1.09 -4.93
CA GLY A 228 -7.75 -1.35 -4.05
C GLY A 228 -8.79 -2.29 -4.66
N ILE A 229 -9.34 -3.18 -3.84
CA ILE A 229 -10.55 -3.95 -4.16
C ILE A 229 -11.76 -3.20 -3.58
N SER A 230 -12.82 -3.01 -4.38
CA SER A 230 -14.05 -2.35 -3.96
C SER A 230 -14.91 -3.26 -3.08
N VAL A 231 -15.80 -2.68 -2.28
CA VAL A 231 -16.81 -3.41 -1.48
C VAL A 231 -17.77 -4.19 -2.38
N ASP A 232 -17.96 -3.77 -3.64
CA ASP A 232 -18.78 -4.50 -4.62
C ASP A 232 -18.07 -5.73 -5.21
N ASP A 233 -16.78 -5.90 -4.92
CA ASP A 233 -15.87 -6.86 -5.53
C ASP A 233 -15.23 -7.81 -4.49
N LEU A 234 -15.91 -8.06 -3.36
CA LEU A 234 -15.35 -8.89 -2.27
C LEU A 234 -14.96 -10.31 -2.70
N GLU A 235 -15.57 -10.85 -3.75
CA GLU A 235 -15.22 -12.13 -4.36
C GLU A 235 -13.78 -12.16 -4.93
N LYS A 236 -13.17 -10.99 -5.15
CA LYS A 236 -11.78 -10.85 -5.61
C LYS A 236 -10.78 -10.84 -4.44
N VAL A 237 -11.24 -10.79 -3.19
CA VAL A 237 -10.37 -10.78 -2.01
C VAL A 237 -9.70 -12.14 -1.84
N ARG A 238 -8.40 -12.12 -1.59
CA ARG A 238 -7.56 -13.30 -1.42
C ARG A 238 -6.89 -13.29 -0.04
N PRO A 239 -6.44 -14.45 0.47
CA PRO A 239 -5.55 -14.50 1.63
C PRO A 239 -4.35 -13.57 1.42
N GLY A 240 -4.03 -12.76 2.43
CA GLY A 240 -2.93 -11.80 2.39
C GLY A 240 -3.31 -10.39 1.91
N ASP A 241 -4.55 -10.15 1.46
CA ASP A 241 -5.01 -8.79 1.17
C ASP A 241 -5.14 -7.97 2.47
N PHE A 242 -4.79 -6.69 2.41
CA PHE A 242 -5.02 -5.76 3.52
C PHE A 242 -6.45 -5.22 3.44
N LEU A 243 -7.24 -5.42 4.50
CA LEU A 243 -8.60 -4.92 4.61
C LEU A 243 -8.64 -3.68 5.48
N SER A 244 -9.23 -2.62 4.92
CA SER A 244 -9.51 -1.38 5.62
C SER A 244 -10.98 -1.07 5.55
N TYR A 245 -11.55 -0.60 6.65
CA TYR A 245 -12.90 -0.06 6.65
C TYR A 245 -12.80 1.41 6.22
N ASP A 246 -13.28 1.71 5.00
CA ASP A 246 -13.38 3.08 4.43
C ASP A 246 -14.43 3.94 5.18
N THR A 247 -14.55 3.76 6.49
CA THR A 247 -15.41 4.52 7.37
C THR A 247 -14.63 5.71 7.88
N THR A 248 -15.20 6.91 7.76
CA THR A 248 -14.68 8.21 8.17
C THR A 248 -14.36 8.38 9.67
N ALA A 249 -14.38 7.30 10.47
CA ALA A 249 -13.92 7.30 11.86
C ALA A 249 -12.57 6.57 11.96
N PRO A 250 -11.62 7.01 12.80
CA PRO A 250 -10.35 6.30 13.02
C PRO A 250 -10.64 4.83 13.41
N GLY A 251 -10.34 3.89 12.52
CA GLY A 251 -10.91 2.54 12.57
C GLY A 251 -10.00 1.50 11.92
N GLY A 252 -9.23 0.84 12.78
CA GLY A 252 -8.32 -0.29 12.59
C GLY A 252 -8.27 -1.02 11.25
N PRO A 253 -7.16 -0.92 10.49
CA PRO A 253 -6.85 -1.89 9.45
C PRO A 253 -6.66 -3.29 10.02
N CYS A 254 -6.97 -4.27 9.19
CA CYS A 254 -6.79 -5.69 9.47
C CYS A 254 -6.16 -6.38 8.25
N CYS A 255 -5.35 -7.41 8.48
CA CYS A 255 -4.87 -8.28 7.40
C CYS A 255 -5.89 -9.40 7.18
N HIS A 256 -6.26 -9.67 5.93
CA HIS A 256 -7.16 -10.76 5.59
C HIS A 256 -6.40 -12.10 5.59
N ILE A 257 -6.80 -13.03 6.46
CA ILE A 257 -6.15 -14.35 6.59
C ILE A 257 -7.00 -15.45 5.95
N HIS A 258 -8.34 -15.41 6.07
CA HIS A 258 -9.27 -16.40 5.52
C HIS A 258 -10.75 -15.94 5.62
N TRP A 259 -11.61 -16.38 4.70
CA TRP A 259 -13.08 -16.41 4.82
C TRP A 259 -13.57 -17.78 5.30
N LEU A 260 -14.28 -17.86 6.43
CA LEU A 260 -15.15 -19.01 6.66
C LEU A 260 -16.27 -18.96 5.61
N ALA A 261 -16.18 -19.78 4.56
CA ALA A 261 -17.31 -20.04 3.70
C ALA A 261 -18.40 -20.70 4.56
N ALA A 262 -19.51 -20.01 4.75
CA ALA A 262 -20.71 -20.56 5.38
C ALA A 262 -21.47 -21.46 4.40
#